data_AF-A0A430RLZ9-F1
#
_entry.id   AF-A0A430RLZ9-F1
#
_cell.length_a   1.000
_cell.length_b   1.000
_cell.length_c   1.000
_cell.angle_alpha   90.00
_cell.angle_beta   90.00
_cell.angle_gamma   90.00
#
_symmetry.space_group_name_H-M   'P 1'
#
loop_
_entity.id
_entity.type
_entity.pdbx_description
1 polymer ?
#
loop_
_entity_poly.entity_id
_entity_poly.type
_entity_poly.pdbx_seq_one_letter_code
_entity_poly.pdbx_strand_id
1 'polypeptide(L)'
;LILVGRDRERLEKSAESLRKNLERKGKAPEIQVTTEVAAIREADLVFTATSDPNPVIYPEHVKPGAWIYDEGVPPDVHPSVREVPGVRVIPGGVVRLPGRAKATLDLHFGAPDQVPACLAETMILAAEEAFDRKSLGGEVKAENIQFFVERAEALGFKVVE
;
A
#
# COMPACT_ATOMS: atom_id res chain seq x y z
N LEU A 1 -11.73 17.64 -6.15
CA LEU A 1 -10.82 16.68 -5.47
C LEU A 1 -10.29 17.36 -4.22
N ILE A 2 -10.39 16.72 -3.06
CA ILE A 2 -9.87 17.26 -1.80
C ILE A 2 -8.60 16.49 -1.47
N LEU A 3 -7.48 17.19 -1.31
CA LEU A 3 -6.23 16.63 -0.84
C LEU A 3 -6.02 17.03 0.62
N VAL A 4 -5.93 16.02 1.48
CA VAL A 4 -5.83 16.14 2.94
C VAL A 4 -4.53 15.50 3.41
N GLY A 5 -3.87 16.13 4.38
CA GLY A 5 -2.65 15.62 5.00
C GLY A 5 -2.03 16.66 5.93
N ARG A 6 -0.95 16.28 6.63
CA ARG A 6 -0.35 17.12 7.69
C ARG A 6 0.58 18.23 7.18
N ASP A 7 1.02 18.16 5.92
CA ASP A 7 2.01 19.07 5.33
C ASP A 7 1.39 19.78 4.12
N ARG A 8 1.01 21.06 4.31
CA ARG A 8 0.40 21.87 3.24
C ARG A 8 1.33 22.04 2.04
N GLU A 9 2.64 22.19 2.23
CA GLU A 9 3.57 22.44 1.12
C GLU A 9 3.69 21.21 0.20
N ARG A 10 3.77 20.00 0.79
CA ARG A 10 3.74 18.74 0.02
C ARG A 10 2.42 18.52 -0.70
N LEU A 11 1.29 18.90 -0.08
CA LEU A 11 -0.02 18.81 -0.70
C LEU A 11 -0.16 19.78 -1.88
N GLU A 12 0.30 21.04 -1.77
CA GLU A 12 0.32 22.01 -2.88
C GLU A 12 1.16 21.48 -4.06
N LYS A 13 2.36 20.94 -3.78
CA LYS A 13 3.23 20.30 -4.80
C LYS A 13 2.55 19.10 -5.48
N SER A 14 1.88 18.27 -4.70
CA SER A 14 1.11 17.12 -5.22
C SER A 14 -0.09 17.59 -6.05
N ALA A 15 -0.79 18.65 -5.62
CA ALA A 15 -1.88 19.27 -6.35
C ALA A 15 -1.41 19.86 -7.69
N GLU A 16 -0.28 20.57 -7.72
CA GLU A 16 0.30 21.11 -8.94
C GLU A 16 0.72 20.00 -9.92
N SER A 17 1.36 18.94 -9.44
CA SER A 17 1.68 17.76 -10.23
C SER A 17 0.41 17.10 -10.81
N LEU A 18 -0.63 16.92 -9.99
CA LEU A 18 -1.92 16.38 -10.42
C LEU A 18 -2.62 17.28 -11.45
N ARG A 19 -2.64 18.60 -11.26
CA ARG A 19 -3.16 19.57 -12.24
C ARG A 19 -2.43 19.41 -13.58
N LYS A 20 -1.09 19.51 -13.61
CA LYS A 20 -0.29 19.31 -14.84
C LYS A 20 -0.47 17.94 -15.48
N ASN A 21 -0.71 16.88 -14.70
CA ASN A 21 -0.98 15.53 -15.21
C ASN A 21 -2.37 15.38 -15.83
N LEU A 22 -3.35 16.12 -15.34
CA LEU A 22 -4.74 16.05 -15.77
C LEU A 22 -5.04 17.06 -16.88
N GLU A 23 -4.44 18.24 -16.85
CA GLU A 23 -4.49 19.25 -17.93
C GLU A 23 -3.91 18.69 -19.24
N ARG A 24 -2.78 17.98 -19.16
CA ARG A 24 -2.22 17.20 -20.29
C ARG A 24 -3.13 16.10 -20.83
N LYS A 25 -4.18 15.73 -20.08
CA LYS A 25 -5.23 14.78 -20.47
C LYS A 25 -6.57 15.49 -20.78
N GLY A 26 -6.56 16.82 -20.99
CA GLY A 26 -7.75 17.61 -21.29
C GLY A 26 -8.70 17.81 -20.11
N LYS A 27 -8.25 17.63 -18.87
CA LYS A 27 -9.06 17.76 -17.65
C LYS A 27 -8.53 18.88 -16.77
N ALA A 28 -9.37 19.83 -16.40
CA ALA A 28 -9.07 20.87 -15.41
C ALA A 28 -9.83 20.56 -14.10
N PRO A 29 -9.28 19.72 -13.21
CA PRO A 29 -9.94 19.39 -11.95
C PRO A 29 -9.84 20.55 -10.97
N GLU A 30 -10.95 20.86 -10.29
CA GLU A 30 -10.88 21.63 -9.05
C GLU A 30 -10.18 20.78 -7.98
N ILE A 31 -9.05 21.28 -7.46
CA ILE A 31 -8.30 20.64 -6.38
C ILE A 31 -8.20 21.60 -5.19
N GLN A 32 -8.87 21.23 -4.10
CA GLN A 32 -8.76 21.86 -2.79
C GLN A 32 -7.61 21.20 -2.01
N VAL A 33 -6.80 22.00 -1.34
CA VAL A 33 -5.71 21.55 -0.46
C VAL A 33 -5.98 22.03 0.96
N THR A 34 -5.99 21.10 1.92
CA THR A 34 -6.29 21.40 3.32
C THR A 34 -5.54 20.48 4.29
N THR A 35 -5.30 21.00 5.49
CA THR A 35 -4.79 20.24 6.64
C THR A 35 -5.93 19.68 7.51
N GLU A 36 -7.15 20.19 7.33
CA GLU A 36 -8.30 19.85 8.15
C GLU A 36 -8.95 18.56 7.67
N VAL A 37 -8.79 17.48 8.46
CA VAL A 37 -9.38 16.17 8.15
C VAL A 37 -10.91 16.22 8.05
N ALA A 38 -11.56 17.14 8.76
CA ALA A 38 -13.01 17.36 8.67
C ALA A 38 -13.51 17.71 7.26
N ALA A 39 -12.64 18.20 6.36
CA ALA A 39 -12.99 18.49 4.97
C ALA A 39 -13.40 17.24 4.17
N ILE A 40 -12.99 16.03 4.58
CA ILE A 40 -13.43 14.79 3.89
C ILE A 40 -14.94 14.54 4.04
N ARG A 41 -15.63 15.27 4.93
CA ARG A 41 -17.09 15.20 5.11
C ARG A 41 -17.87 15.61 3.85
N GLU A 42 -17.25 16.33 2.93
CA GLU A 42 -17.87 16.67 1.64
C GLU A 42 -17.75 15.53 0.60
N ALA A 43 -16.84 14.57 0.82
CA ALA A 43 -16.51 13.53 -0.16
C ALA A 43 -17.47 12.32 -0.10
N ASP A 44 -17.95 11.90 -1.28
CA ASP A 44 -18.63 10.60 -1.47
C ASP A 44 -17.65 9.42 -1.45
N LEU A 45 -16.38 9.67 -1.77
CA LEU A 45 -15.34 8.67 -1.92
C LEU A 45 -14.02 9.20 -1.33
N VAL A 46 -13.49 8.48 -0.35
CA VAL A 46 -12.23 8.77 0.34
C VAL A 46 -11.26 7.62 0.09
N PHE A 47 -10.01 7.96 -0.24
CA PHE A 47 -8.87 7.04 -0.16
C PHE A 47 -7.96 7.57 0.94
N THR A 48 -7.54 6.69 1.84
CA THR A 48 -6.61 7.01 2.92
C THR A 48 -5.48 6.00 2.93
N ALA A 49 -4.27 6.49 3.18
CA ALA A 49 -3.02 5.75 3.13
C ALA A 49 -2.01 6.49 4.01
N THR A 50 -2.39 6.81 5.25
CA THR A 50 -1.49 7.51 6.17
C THR A 50 -0.51 6.55 6.83
N SER A 51 0.43 7.13 7.58
CA SER A 51 1.40 6.41 8.38
C SER A 51 1.21 6.70 9.87
N ASP A 52 0.01 7.09 10.29
CA ASP A 52 -0.28 7.31 11.70
C ASP A 52 -0.55 5.96 12.40
N PRO A 53 0.04 5.69 13.59
CA PRO A 53 -0.24 4.46 14.32
C PRO A 53 -1.66 4.42 14.93
N ASN A 54 -2.36 5.55 14.96
CA ASN A 54 -3.73 5.65 15.47
C ASN A 54 -4.71 6.02 14.34
N PRO A 55 -5.99 5.65 14.46
CA PRO A 55 -7.01 6.16 13.56
C PRO A 55 -7.08 7.70 13.56
N VAL A 56 -7.19 8.27 12.36
CA VAL A 56 -7.32 9.71 12.11
C VAL A 56 -8.71 10.08 11.54
N ILE A 57 -9.47 9.11 11.03
CA ILE A 57 -10.84 9.31 10.53
C ILE A 57 -11.83 8.78 11.57
N TYR A 58 -12.74 9.65 12.01
CA TYR A 58 -13.77 9.43 13.04
C TYR A 58 -15.16 9.75 12.47
N PRO A 59 -16.28 9.30 13.09
CA PRO A 59 -17.63 9.43 12.54
C PRO A 59 -18.02 10.86 12.12
N GLU A 60 -17.59 11.88 12.88
CA GLU A 60 -17.82 13.29 12.61
C GLU A 60 -17.16 13.80 11.33
N HIS A 61 -16.12 13.13 10.84
CA HIS A 61 -15.41 13.47 9.60
C HIS A 61 -16.11 12.88 8.36
N VAL A 62 -17.09 11.98 8.51
CA VAL A 62 -17.59 11.17 7.40
C VAL A 62 -19.06 11.47 7.08
N LYS A 63 -19.35 11.62 5.79
CA LYS A 63 -20.72 11.79 5.26
C LYS A 63 -21.48 10.46 5.23
N PRO A 64 -22.77 10.43 5.61
CA PRO A 64 -23.64 9.27 5.38
C PRO A 64 -23.62 8.83 3.91
N GLY A 65 -23.47 7.52 3.69
CA GLY A 65 -23.34 6.92 2.36
C GLY A 65 -21.94 6.94 1.74
N ALA A 66 -20.93 7.57 2.37
CA ALA A 66 -19.58 7.65 1.82
C ALA A 66 -18.86 6.29 1.77
N TRP A 67 -18.01 6.13 0.76
CA TRP A 67 -17.13 4.96 0.60
C TRP A 67 -15.71 5.36 0.99
N ILE A 68 -15.05 4.55 1.80
CA ILE A 68 -13.69 4.79 2.27
C ILE A 68 -12.83 3.57 1.92
N TYR A 69 -11.75 3.78 1.18
CA TYR A 69 -10.69 2.81 0.94
C TYR A 69 -9.54 3.11 1.91
N ASP A 70 -9.36 2.24 2.89
CA ASP A 70 -8.38 2.38 3.98
C ASP A 70 -7.17 1.50 3.69
N GLU A 71 -6.13 2.10 3.12
CA GLU A 71 -4.84 1.47 2.83
C GLU A 71 -3.83 1.63 3.98
N GLY A 72 -4.25 2.23 5.12
CA GLY A 72 -3.43 2.36 6.32
C GLY A 72 -3.12 1.00 6.96
N VAL A 73 -1.87 0.80 7.37
CA VAL A 73 -1.44 -0.34 8.17
C VAL A 73 -0.52 0.16 9.29
N PRO A 74 -1.01 0.36 10.54
CA PRO A 74 -2.38 0.11 11.03
C PRO A 74 -3.48 0.96 10.36
N PRO A 75 -4.76 0.57 10.46
CA PRO A 75 -5.88 1.24 9.77
C PRO A 75 -6.06 2.71 10.17
N ASP A 76 -6.27 3.58 9.17
CA ASP A 76 -6.50 5.01 9.37
C ASP A 76 -7.92 5.32 9.91
N VAL A 77 -8.87 4.39 9.73
CA VAL A 77 -10.30 4.61 9.99
C VAL A 77 -10.72 3.97 11.31
N HIS A 78 -11.27 4.80 12.22
CA HIS A 78 -11.71 4.33 13.52
C HIS A 78 -12.93 3.38 13.36
N PRO A 79 -13.02 2.25 14.08
CA PRO A 79 -14.07 1.25 13.88
C PRO A 79 -15.51 1.79 13.93
N SER A 80 -15.78 2.80 14.77
CA SER A 80 -17.11 3.42 14.89
C SER A 80 -17.56 4.19 13.64
N VAL A 81 -16.67 4.50 12.68
CA VAL A 81 -17.06 5.09 11.38
C VAL A 81 -18.04 4.20 10.62
N ARG A 82 -18.05 2.89 10.88
CA ARG A 82 -19.01 1.92 10.33
C ARG A 82 -20.44 2.10 10.85
N GLU A 83 -20.64 2.87 11.93
CA GLU A 83 -21.96 3.17 12.51
C GLU A 83 -22.63 4.35 11.79
N VAL A 84 -21.88 5.13 10.99
CA VAL A 84 -22.43 6.22 10.19
C VAL A 84 -23.34 5.65 9.09
N PRO A 85 -24.61 6.09 8.97
CA PRO A 85 -25.58 5.46 8.07
C PRO A 85 -25.10 5.34 6.62
N GLY A 86 -25.10 4.12 6.09
CA GLY A 86 -24.75 3.81 4.70
C GLY A 86 -23.26 3.88 4.37
N VAL A 87 -22.37 4.20 5.32
CA VAL A 87 -20.92 4.26 5.09
C VAL A 87 -20.34 2.88 4.83
N ARG A 88 -19.38 2.81 3.89
CA ARG A 88 -18.67 1.58 3.53
C ARG A 88 -17.16 1.76 3.70
N VAL A 89 -16.61 1.23 4.78
CA VAL A 89 -15.17 1.11 4.97
C VAL A 89 -14.67 -0.18 4.32
N ILE A 90 -13.76 -0.05 3.36
CA ILE A 90 -13.16 -1.11 2.57
C ILE A 90 -11.66 -1.09 2.87
N PRO A 91 -11.06 -2.18 3.36
CA PRO A 91 -9.60 -2.22 3.50
C PRO A 91 -8.97 -2.26 2.11
N GLY A 92 -8.12 -1.28 1.81
CA GLY A 92 -7.22 -1.27 0.66
C GLY A 92 -5.81 -1.71 1.08
N GLY A 93 -4.83 -1.66 0.17
CA GLY A 93 -3.51 -2.27 0.36
C GLY A 93 -3.50 -3.81 0.46
N VAL A 94 -4.60 -4.43 0.90
CA VAL A 94 -4.80 -5.88 0.98
C VAL A 94 -5.60 -6.40 -0.20
N VAL A 95 -5.03 -7.38 -0.91
CA VAL A 95 -5.76 -8.17 -1.90
C VAL A 95 -6.22 -9.48 -1.27
N ARG A 96 -7.42 -9.94 -1.63
CA ARG A 96 -7.77 -11.34 -1.39
C ARG A 96 -6.85 -12.19 -2.26
N LEU A 97 -5.92 -12.90 -1.65
CA LEU A 97 -5.13 -13.93 -2.33
C LEU A 97 -6.08 -14.88 -3.08
N PRO A 98 -5.82 -15.20 -4.36
CA PRO A 98 -6.79 -15.83 -5.22
C PRO A 98 -7.23 -17.23 -4.73
N GLY A 99 -8.47 -17.61 -5.07
CA GLY A 99 -9.05 -18.90 -4.69
C GLY A 99 -9.46 -18.98 -3.22
N ARG A 100 -9.14 -20.10 -2.56
CA ARG A 100 -9.41 -20.36 -1.13
C ARG A 100 -8.11 -20.36 -0.30
N ALA A 101 -7.16 -19.51 -0.68
CA ALA A 101 -5.87 -19.40 0.01
C ALA A 101 -6.03 -18.91 1.45
N LYS A 102 -5.32 -19.56 2.39
CA LYS A 102 -5.04 -19.04 3.72
C LYS A 102 -3.55 -18.72 3.78
N ALA A 103 -3.22 -17.51 4.20
CA ALA A 103 -1.86 -17.12 4.52
C ALA A 103 -1.74 -16.96 6.03
N THR A 104 -0.73 -17.61 6.60
CA THR A 104 -0.13 -17.23 7.87
C THR A 104 1.29 -16.88 7.43
N LEU A 105 1.44 -15.58 7.13
CA LEU A 105 2.55 -14.91 6.45
C LEU A 105 3.18 -13.95 7.47
N ASP A 106 4.48 -13.69 7.35
CA ASP A 106 5.28 -13.32 8.53
C ASP A 106 4.87 -12.02 9.24
N LEU A 107 5.17 -11.98 10.55
CA LEU A 107 4.19 -11.82 11.63
C LEU A 107 2.87 -12.62 11.42
N HIS A 108 2.89 -13.92 11.15
CA HIS A 108 3.90 -14.95 11.44
C HIS A 108 3.85 -16.06 10.36
N PHE A 109 4.99 -16.63 9.92
CA PHE A 109 5.06 -17.73 8.93
C PHE A 109 5.78 -18.96 9.51
N GLY A 110 5.61 -20.14 8.86
CA GLY A 110 6.34 -21.39 9.13
C GLY A 110 6.56 -21.71 10.60
N ALA A 111 7.75 -22.22 10.94
CA ALA A 111 8.37 -21.79 12.19
C ALA A 111 8.85 -20.32 12.00
N PRO A 112 8.97 -19.49 13.07
CA PRO A 112 9.22 -18.04 12.96
C PRO A 112 10.53 -17.58 12.30
N ASP A 113 11.27 -18.51 11.69
CA ASP A 113 12.52 -18.35 10.94
C ASP A 113 12.36 -18.62 9.43
N GLN A 114 11.15 -18.90 8.95
CA GLN A 114 10.85 -19.19 7.54
C GLN A 114 10.16 -18.01 6.83
N VAL A 115 10.46 -17.81 5.55
CA VAL A 115 9.91 -16.72 4.71
C VAL A 115 9.64 -17.19 3.26
N PRO A 116 8.75 -16.53 2.50
CA PRO A 116 8.39 -16.97 1.14
C PRO A 116 9.57 -16.89 0.17
N ALA A 117 9.71 -17.85 -0.73
CA ALA A 117 10.81 -17.89 -1.70
C ALA A 117 10.91 -16.68 -2.67
N CYS A 118 9.89 -15.82 -2.80
CA CYS A 118 9.95 -14.57 -3.59
C CYS A 118 10.25 -13.32 -2.75
N LEU A 119 9.90 -13.34 -1.46
CA LEU A 119 10.51 -12.45 -0.47
C LEU A 119 11.98 -12.88 -0.28
N ALA A 120 12.28 -14.18 -0.35
CA ALA A 120 13.63 -14.72 -0.35
C ALA A 120 14.35 -14.44 -1.67
N GLU A 121 13.72 -14.51 -2.85
CA GLU A 121 14.32 -14.03 -4.11
C GLU A 121 14.61 -12.54 -3.99
N THR A 122 13.69 -11.76 -3.41
CA THR A 122 13.93 -10.34 -3.05
C THR A 122 15.07 -10.19 -2.03
N MET A 123 15.22 -11.11 -1.06
CA MET A 123 16.30 -11.12 -0.06
C MET A 123 17.63 -11.63 -0.63
N ILE A 124 17.65 -12.50 -1.64
CA ILE A 124 18.85 -13.08 -2.26
C ILE A 124 19.32 -12.15 -3.37
N LEU A 125 18.40 -11.58 -4.17
CA LEU A 125 18.66 -10.40 -5.00
C LEU A 125 19.24 -9.25 -4.18
N ALA A 126 18.79 -9.08 -2.92
CA ALA A 126 19.33 -8.07 -2.01
C ALA A 126 20.65 -8.47 -1.33
N ALA A 127 20.80 -9.72 -0.90
CA ALA A 127 21.97 -10.19 -0.18
C ALA A 127 23.20 -10.41 -1.07
N GLU A 128 22.99 -10.49 -2.39
CA GLU A 128 24.03 -10.77 -3.38
C GLU A 128 24.30 -9.60 -4.34
N GLU A 129 23.73 -8.44 -4.04
CA GLU A 129 23.83 -7.19 -4.82
C GLU A 129 23.46 -7.30 -6.31
N ALA A 130 22.78 -8.36 -6.71
CA ALA A 130 22.41 -8.65 -8.09
C ALA A 130 21.10 -7.97 -8.51
N PHE A 131 21.01 -6.67 -8.26
CA PHE A 131 19.84 -5.84 -8.60
C PHE A 131 19.66 -5.64 -10.11
N ASP A 132 20.59 -6.09 -10.95
CA ASP A 132 20.47 -6.20 -12.41
C ASP A 132 19.87 -7.56 -12.83
N ARG A 133 19.97 -8.56 -11.96
CA ARG A 133 19.31 -9.87 -12.07
C ARG A 133 17.89 -9.85 -11.53
N LYS A 134 17.46 -8.74 -10.91
CA LYS A 134 16.09 -8.57 -10.41
C LYS A 134 15.07 -8.81 -11.51
N SER A 135 14.07 -9.62 -11.18
CA SER A 135 12.92 -9.91 -12.01
C SER A 135 11.92 -8.73 -11.99
N LEU A 136 12.34 -7.53 -12.42
CA LEU A 136 11.45 -6.38 -12.61
C LEU A 136 11.00 -6.32 -14.08
N GLY A 137 9.72 -6.62 -14.31
CA GLY A 137 9.22 -6.85 -15.66
C GLY A 137 9.41 -8.31 -16.07
N GLY A 138 9.50 -8.58 -17.38
CA GLY A 138 9.28 -9.93 -17.94
C GLY A 138 10.51 -10.75 -18.32
N GLU A 139 11.73 -10.21 -18.28
CA GLU A 139 12.93 -10.92 -18.76
C GLU A 139 13.74 -11.52 -17.60
N VAL A 140 13.69 -12.85 -17.48
CA VAL A 140 14.52 -13.63 -16.54
C VAL A 140 15.57 -14.39 -17.35
N LYS A 141 16.85 -14.20 -17.02
CA LYS A 141 17.99 -14.77 -17.77
C LYS A 141 18.38 -16.14 -17.21
N ALA A 142 18.79 -17.08 -18.07
CA ALA A 142 19.29 -18.40 -17.64
C ALA A 142 20.49 -18.27 -16.67
N GLU A 143 21.34 -17.27 -16.90
CA GLU A 143 22.48 -16.90 -16.06
C GLU A 143 22.09 -16.47 -14.64
N ASN A 144 20.84 -16.02 -14.40
CA ASN A 144 20.36 -15.64 -13.08
C ASN A 144 19.95 -16.86 -12.25
N ILE A 145 19.60 -17.99 -12.89
CA ILE A 145 19.10 -19.19 -12.21
C ILE A 145 20.24 -19.87 -11.45
N GLN A 146 21.35 -20.13 -12.13
CA GLN A 146 22.54 -20.74 -11.52
C GLN A 146 23.05 -19.88 -10.35
N PHE A 147 23.07 -18.56 -10.55
CA PHE A 147 23.40 -17.57 -9.55
C PHE A 147 22.53 -17.69 -8.28
N PHE A 148 21.19 -17.79 -8.41
CA PHE A 148 20.32 -17.90 -7.24
C PHE A 148 20.52 -19.18 -6.45
N VAL A 149 20.79 -20.31 -7.11
CA VAL A 149 21.03 -21.60 -6.45
C VAL A 149 22.31 -21.55 -5.62
N GLU A 150 23.43 -21.19 -6.25
CA GLU A 150 24.74 -21.12 -5.58
C GLU A 150 24.73 -20.15 -4.40
N ARG A 151 23.98 -19.05 -4.52
CA ARG A 151 23.95 -18.01 -3.51
C ARG A 151 22.94 -18.22 -2.38
N ALA A 152 21.78 -18.79 -2.66
CA ALA A 152 20.87 -19.24 -1.60
C ALA A 152 21.60 -20.21 -0.64
N GLU A 153 22.32 -21.18 -1.21
CA GLU A 153 23.09 -22.17 -0.45
C GLU A 153 24.24 -21.52 0.34
N ALA A 154 25.02 -20.61 -0.27
CA ALA A 154 26.12 -19.90 0.39
C ALA A 154 25.68 -18.97 1.54
N LEU A 155 24.47 -18.39 1.45
CA LEU A 155 23.88 -17.53 2.49
C LEU A 155 23.25 -18.33 3.64
N GLY A 156 23.20 -19.66 3.55
CA GLY A 156 22.50 -20.49 4.53
C GLY A 156 20.98 -20.38 4.45
N PHE A 157 20.41 -19.88 3.35
CA PHE A 157 19.02 -20.17 2.99
C PHE A 157 18.93 -21.65 2.66
N LYS A 158 18.77 -22.45 3.71
CA LYS A 158 18.57 -23.88 3.53
C LYS A 158 17.26 -24.11 2.81
N VAL A 159 17.31 -24.98 1.82
CA VAL A 159 16.16 -25.81 1.50
C VAL A 159 15.80 -26.52 2.80
N VAL A 160 14.65 -26.18 3.36
CA VAL A 160 14.21 -26.67 4.68
C VAL A 160 14.06 -28.19 4.62
N GLU A 161 14.66 -28.89 5.58
CA GLU A 161 14.60 -30.36 5.75
C GLU A 161 13.34 -30.80 6.53
#